data_AF-A0A674JRA2-F1
#
_entry.id   AF-A0A674JRA2-F1
#
_cell.length_a   1.000
_cell.length_b   1.000
_cell.length_c   1.000
_cell.angle_alpha   90.00
_cell.angle_beta   90.00
_cell.angle_gamma   90.00
#
_symmetry.space_group_name_H-M   'P 1'
#
loop_
_entity.id
_entity.type
_entity.pdbx_description
1 polymer ?
#
loop_
_entity_poly.entity_id
_entity_poly.type
_entity_poly.pdbx_seq_one_letter_code
_entity_poly.pdbx_strand_id
1 'polypeptide(L)' 'MHCAVQVKLELGHRAQVRKKPTVEGFTHDWMVFVRGPEHSNIQHFVEKVVFHLHESFPRPKRGRARIQKWLDKYGFNVFA' A
#
# COMPACT_ATOMS: atom_id res chain seq x y z
N MET A 1 14.68 19.47 29.66
CA MET A 1 15.20 18.30 28.92
C MET A 1 14.36 18.13 27.67
N HIS A 2 14.95 18.12 26.49
CA HIS A 2 14.20 17.94 25.23
C HIS A 2 14.49 16.55 24.68
N CYS A 3 13.42 15.81 24.36
CA CYS A 3 13.48 14.52 23.67
C CYS A 3 12.94 14.71 22.25
N ALA A 4 13.61 14.12 21.26
CA ALA A 4 13.18 14.10 19.86
C ALA A 4 13.11 12.64 19.38
N VAL A 5 12.02 12.31 18.69
CA VAL A 5 11.81 10.99 18.10
C VAL A 5 11.79 11.14 16.58
N GLN A 6 12.59 10.32 15.89
CA GLN A 6 12.60 10.23 14.44
C GLN A 6 12.16 8.84 14.01
N VAL A 7 11.27 8.79 13.02
CA VAL A 7 10.82 7.54 12.38
C VAL A 7 11.13 7.57 10.89
N LYS A 8 11.31 6.40 10.29
CA LYS A 8 11.48 6.23 8.86
C LYS A 8 10.39 5.31 8.34
N LEU A 9 9.80 5.69 7.21
CA LEU A 9 8.82 4.91 6.47
C LEU A 9 9.27 4.79 5.02
N GLU A 10 9.05 3.63 4.43
CA GLU A 10 9.25 3.38 3.01
C GLU A 10 7.90 3.31 2.31
N LEU A 11 7.76 4.10 1.25
CA LEU A 11 6.59 4.11 0.38
C LEU A 11 7.03 3.60 -0.99
N GLY A 12 6.24 2.73 -1.59
CA GLY A 12 6.60 2.15 -2.88
C GLY A 12 5.45 1.51 -3.62
N HIS A 13 5.74 1.08 -4.84
CA HIS A 13 4.80 0.41 -5.70
C HIS A 13 5.50 -0.62 -6.60
N ARG A 14 4.72 -1.55 -7.14
CA ARG A 14 5.10 -2.44 -8.24
C ARG A 14 3.98 -2.45 -9.25
N ALA A 15 4.32 -2.41 -10.53
CA ALA A 15 3.36 -2.55 -11.61
C ALA A 15 3.88 -3.57 -12.61
N GLN A 16 2.98 -4.41 -13.12
CA GLN A 16 3.30 -5.45 -14.09
C GLN A 16 2.31 -5.38 -15.23
N VAL A 17 2.83 -5.32 -16.46
CA VAL A 17 2.01 -5.38 -17.67
C VAL A 17 1.34 -6.75 -17.75
N ARG A 18 0.03 -6.77 -17.98
CA ARG A 18 -0.73 -8.01 -18.17
C ARG A 18 -0.48 -8.54 -19.58
N LYS A 19 -0.43 -9.87 -19.71
CA LYS A 19 -0.33 -10.52 -21.04
C LYS A 19 -1.57 -10.28 -21.90
N LYS A 20 -2.73 -10.14 -21.26
CA LYS A 20 -4.01 -9.78 -21.88
C LYS A 20 -4.74 -8.78 -20.98
N PRO A 21 -5.36 -7.73 -21.53
CA PRO A 21 -6.19 -6.83 -20.75
C PRO A 21 -7.34 -7.56 -20.05
N THR A 22 -7.89 -6.98 -18.99
CA THR A 22 -9.14 -7.45 -18.38
C THR A 22 -10.33 -7.23 -19.33
N VAL A 23 -11.50 -7.77 -18.99
CA VAL A 23 -12.75 -7.52 -19.75
C VAL A 23 -13.10 -6.03 -19.75
N GLU A 24 -12.77 -5.34 -18.65
CA GLU A 24 -12.93 -3.90 -18.46
C GLU A 24 -11.84 -3.07 -19.15
N GLY A 25 -10.86 -3.71 -19.79
CA GLY A 25 -9.81 -3.06 -20.59
C GLY A 25 -8.54 -2.70 -19.82
N PHE A 26 -8.38 -3.14 -18.58
CA PHE A 26 -7.22 -2.79 -17.77
C PHE A 26 -5.98 -3.58 -18.16
N THR A 27 -4.84 -2.90 -18.23
CA THR A 27 -3.62 -3.41 -18.87
C THR A 27 -2.50 -3.77 -17.89
N HIS A 28 -2.60 -3.36 -16.63
CA HIS A 28 -1.54 -3.54 -15.63
C HIS A 28 -2.12 -4.03 -14.32
N ASP A 29 -1.45 -5.01 -13.72
CA ASP A 29 -1.63 -5.33 -12.30
C ASP A 29 -0.66 -4.48 -11.50
N TRP A 30 -1.14 -3.82 -10.46
CA TRP A 30 -0.27 -2.98 -9.64
C TRP A 30 -0.58 -3.07 -8.15
N MET A 31 0.45 -2.73 -7.40
CA MET A 31 0.51 -2.81 -5.96
C MET A 31 1.16 -1.57 -5.39
N VAL A 32 0.58 -0.98 -4.34
CA VAL A 32 1.20 0.09 -3.54
C VAL A 32 1.36 -0.35 -2.08
N PHE A 33 2.37 0.18 -1.38
CA PHE A 33 2.67 -0.20 0.01
C PHE A 33 3.28 0.95 0.81
N VAL A 34 3.13 0.87 2.14
CA VAL A 34 3.80 1.71 3.15
C VAL A 34 4.37 0.78 4.21
N ARG A 35 5.67 0.75 4.46
CA ARG A 35 6.31 -0.17 5.42
C ARG A 35 7.42 0.50 6.22
N GLY A 36 7.96 -0.18 7.23
CA GLY A 36 9.20 0.22 7.88
C GLY A 36 10.43 -0.23 7.09
N PRO A 37 11.60 0.44 7.25
CA PRO A 37 12.85 -0.01 6.65
C PRO A 37 13.26 -1.37 7.19
N GLU A 38 13.92 -2.19 6.37
CA GLU A 38 14.46 -3.51 6.78
C GLU A 38 13.42 -4.41 7.48
N HIS A 39 12.16 -4.35 7.04
CA HIS A 39 11.02 -5.09 7.64
C HIS A 39 10.68 -4.70 9.10
N SER A 40 11.10 -3.51 9.54
CA SER A 40 10.73 -2.97 10.85
C SER A 40 9.22 -2.87 11.03
N ASN A 41 8.72 -3.26 12.22
CA ASN A 41 7.29 -3.25 12.52
C ASN A 41 6.79 -1.83 12.85
N ILE A 42 6.01 -1.24 11.95
CA ILE A 42 5.47 0.12 12.12
C ILE A 42 4.15 0.17 12.89
N GLN A 43 3.53 -0.98 13.18
CA GLN A 43 2.25 -1.03 13.91
C GLN A 43 2.32 -0.48 15.34
N HIS A 44 3.52 -0.35 15.90
CA HIS A 44 3.70 0.23 17.23
C HIS A 44 3.30 1.71 17.29
N PHE A 45 3.35 2.42 16.15
CA PHE A 45 3.07 3.86 16.09
C PHE A 45 2.16 4.26 14.92
N VAL A 46 1.83 3.34 14.01
CA VAL A 46 0.88 3.57 12.91
C VAL A 46 -0.42 2.82 13.17
N GLU A 47 -1.49 3.56 13.48
CA GLU A 47 -2.84 3.02 13.71
C GLU A 47 -3.47 2.45 12.42
N LYS A 48 -3.39 3.20 11.33
CA LYS A 48 -3.97 2.83 10.03
C LYS A 48 -3.27 3.50 8.87
N VAL A 49 -3.35 2.87 7.70
CA VAL A 49 -2.96 3.47 6.42
C VAL A 49 -4.20 3.60 5.55
N VAL A 50 -4.39 4.78 4.95
CA VAL A 50 -5.49 5.08 4.04
C VAL A 50 -4.93 5.45 2.67
N PHE A 51 -5.28 4.67 1.65
CA PHE A 51 -4.98 4.95 0.26
C PHE A 51 -6.15 5.66 -0.38
N HIS A 52 -5.89 6.80 -1.01
CA HIS A 52 -6.85 7.54 -1.82
C HIS A 52 -6.54 7.23 -3.29
N LEU A 53 -7.38 6.40 -3.90
CA LEU A 53 -7.29 6.04 -5.31
C LEU A 53 -8.07 7.03 -6.16
N HIS A 54 -7.82 7.02 -7.48
CA HIS A 54 -8.60 7.78 -8.44
C HIS A 54 -10.09 7.37 -8.39
N GLU A 55 -11.01 8.31 -8.64
CA GLU A 55 -12.45 8.10 -8.45
C GLU A 55 -13.06 7.06 -9.40
N SER A 56 -12.38 6.75 -10.52
CA SER A 56 -12.75 5.66 -11.41
C SER A 56 -12.72 4.29 -10.73
N PHE A 57 -12.00 4.16 -9.60
CA PHE A 57 -11.94 2.91 -8.85
C PHE A 57 -13.12 2.82 -7.88
N PRO A 58 -13.80 1.65 -7.83
CA PRO A 58 -14.82 1.43 -6.83
C PRO A 58 -14.21 1.50 -5.43
N ARG A 59 -14.88 2.27 -4.55
CA ARG A 59 -14.42 2.56 -3.18
C ARG A 59 -12.99 3.13 -3.20
N PRO A 60 -12.82 4.38 -3.67
CA PRO A 60 -11.50 4.96 -3.90
C PRO A 60 -10.72 5.19 -2.60
N LYS A 61 -11.40 5.37 -1.46
CA LYS A 61 -10.78 5.46 -0.13
C LYS A 61 -10.66 4.09 0.52
N ARG A 62 -9.44 3.54 0.59
CA ARG A 62 -9.19 2.18 1.12
C ARG A 62 -8.31 2.23 2.37
N GLY A 63 -8.86 1.84 3.52
CA GLY A 63 -8.15 1.83 4.80
C GLY A 63 -7.84 0.40 5.32
N ARG A 64 -6.67 0.19 5.92
CA ARG A 64 -6.29 -1.06 6.60
C ARG A 64 -5.73 -0.77 8.01
N ALA A 65 -6.30 -1.43 9.02
CA ALA A 65 -5.85 -1.35 10.43
C ALA A 65 -4.79 -2.41 10.81
N ARG A 66 -4.74 -3.55 10.09
CA ARG A 66 -3.71 -4.59 10.28
C ARG A 66 -2.69 -4.50 9.14
N ILE A 67 -1.59 -3.80 9.40
CA ILE A 67 -0.68 -3.29 8.38
C ILE A 67 0.39 -4.33 7.98
N GLN A 68 1.06 -4.97 8.95
CA GLN A 68 2.28 -5.77 8.67
C GLN A 68 2.03 -7.05 7.86
N LYS A 69 1.08 -7.89 8.27
CA LYS A 69 0.81 -9.21 7.64
C LYS A 69 0.41 -9.12 6.16
N TRP A 70 0.04 -7.94 5.68
CA TRP A 70 -0.51 -7.73 4.35
C TRP A 70 0.50 -7.04 3.40
N LEU A 71 1.34 -6.15 3.92
CA LEU A 71 2.45 -5.55 3.17
C LEU A 71 3.49 -6.60 2.76
N ASP A 72 3.84 -7.49 3.68
CA ASP A 72 4.89 -8.49 3.46
C ASP A 72 4.47 -9.60 2.48
N LYS A 73 3.16 -9.83 2.32
CA LYS A 73 2.63 -10.97 1.53
C LYS A 73 1.97 -10.58 0.22
N TYR A 74 1.31 -9.41 0.14
CA TYR A 74 0.42 -9.12 -0.99
C TYR A 74 0.40 -7.66 -1.47
N GLY A 75 0.89 -6.70 -0.67
CA GLY A 75 0.64 -5.25 -0.84
C GLY A 75 -0.78 -4.89 -1.29
N PHE A 76 -1.05 -3.61 -1.62
CA PHE A 76 -2.37 -3.25 -2.14
C PHE A 76 -2.52 -3.72 -3.57
N ASN A 77 -2.88 -4.98 -3.82
CA ASN A 77 -3.38 -5.39 -5.12
C ASN A 77 -4.63 -4.56 -5.44
N VAL A 78 -4.44 -3.51 -6.23
CA VAL A 78 -5.52 -2.81 -6.88
C VAL A 78 -5.57 -3.41 -8.26
N PHE A 79 -6.55 -4.28 -8.47
CA PHE A 79 -7.00 -4.57 -9.81
C PHE A 79 -7.68 -3.27 -10.28
N ALA A 80 -6.99 -2.57 -11.16
CA ALA A 80 -7.67 -2.05 -12.32
C ALA A 80 -8.04 -3.33 -13.08
#